data_AF-A0A8S4RWE7-F1
#
_entry.id   AF-A0A8S4RWE7-F1
#
_cell.length_a   1.000
_cell.length_b   1.000
_cell.length_c   1.000
_cell.angle_alpha   90.00
_cell.angle_beta   90.00
_cell.angle_gamma   90.00
#
_symmetry.space_group_name_H-M   'P 1'
#
loop_
_entity.id
_entity.type
_entity.pdbx_description
1 polymer ?
#
loop_
_entity_poly.entity_id
_entity_poly.type
_entity_poly.pdbx_seq_one_letter_code
_entity_poly.pdbx_strand_id
1 'polypeptide(L)'
;MIINIQAGAGESGKSTIVKQMKIIHESGFTNEDFKQYRPVVYSNTIQSLVAILRAMPNLGITYGNKDRESDGKMVFDVIQRMEDTEPFSEELLAAMKRLWSDAGVQECFGRSNEYQLNDSAK
;
A
#
# COMPACT_ATOMS: atom_id res chain seq x y z
N MET A 1 28.87 23.67 14.67
CA MET A 1 27.96 22.93 15.56
C MET A 1 27.40 21.77 14.76
N ILE A 2 28.03 20.60 14.93
CA ILE A 2 27.68 19.35 14.26
C ILE A 2 26.48 18.76 15.00
N ILE A 3 25.30 18.84 14.39
CA ILE A 3 24.12 18.11 14.88
C ILE A 3 24.03 16.85 14.02
N ASN A 4 24.62 15.79 14.57
CA ASN A 4 24.60 14.46 14.01
C ASN A 4 23.22 13.85 14.31
N ILE A 5 22.27 13.95 13.38
CA ILE A 5 20.97 13.28 13.49
C ILE A 5 21.06 11.96 12.73
N GLN A 6 21.70 11.00 13.39
CA GLN A 6 21.55 9.59 13.08
C GLN A 6 20.42 9.06 13.97
N ALA A 7 19.20 9.08 13.45
CA ALA A 7 18.05 8.41 14.05
C ALA A 7 17.15 7.83 12.95
N GLY A 8 17.31 6.53 12.70
CA GLY A 8 16.21 5.68 12.24
C GLY A 8 15.97 5.53 10.74
N ALA A 9 16.99 5.21 9.95
CA ALA A 9 16.73 4.47 8.70
C ALA A 9 16.21 3.07 9.06
N GLY A 10 14.92 2.78 8.88
CA GLY A 10 14.44 1.39 8.91
C GLY A 10 12.95 1.11 9.18
N GLU A 11 12.19 2.01 9.82
CA GLU A 11 10.89 1.59 10.42
C GLU A 11 9.69 2.55 10.26
N SER A 12 9.84 3.71 9.61
CA SER A 12 8.75 4.71 9.54
C SER A 12 7.62 4.35 8.55
N GLY A 13 7.92 3.90 7.32
CA GLY A 13 6.89 3.61 6.31
C GLY A 13 6.00 2.40 6.58
N LYS A 14 6.55 1.33 7.19
CA LYS A 14 5.78 0.11 7.53
C LYS A 14 4.65 0.40 8.52
N SER A 15 4.91 1.24 9.52
CA SER A 15 3.89 1.63 10.51
C SER A 15 2.80 2.51 9.90
N THR A 16 3.11 3.32 8.89
CA THR A 16 2.14 4.16 8.19
C THR A 16 1.18 3.31 7.36
N ILE A 17 1.69 2.37 6.54
CA ILE A 17 0.84 1.50 5.70
C ILE A 17 -0.09 0.64 6.56
N VAL A 18 0.43 0.05 7.66
CA VAL A 18 -0.39 -0.76 8.58
C VAL A 18 -1.44 0.10 9.28
N LYS A 19 -1.12 1.34 9.65
CA LYS A 19 -2.11 2.30 10.18
C LYS A 19 -3.20 2.61 9.15
N GLN A 20 -2.84 2.94 7.91
CA GLN A 20 -3.82 3.23 6.85
C GLN A 20 -4.71 2.01 6.53
N MET A 21 -4.14 0.81 6.48
CA MET A 21 -4.88 -0.44 6.33
C MET A 21 -5.87 -0.70 7.48
N LYS A 22 -5.47 -0.49 8.73
CA LYS A 22 -6.37 -0.61 9.90
C LYS A 22 -7.48 0.42 9.86
N ILE A 23 -7.18 1.65 9.44
CA ILE A 23 -8.14 2.75 9.27
C ILE A 23 -9.24 2.38 8.27
N ILE A 24 -8.87 1.77 7.14
CA ILE A 24 -9.83 1.28 6.13
C ILE A 24 -10.68 0.11 6.68
N HIS A 25 -10.15 -0.65 7.64
CA HIS A 25 -10.79 -1.85 8.17
C HIS A 25 -11.77 -1.59 9.34
N GLU A 26 -11.56 -0.54 10.14
CA GLU A 26 -12.28 -0.35 11.42
C GLU A 26 -13.47 0.63 11.37
N SER A 27 -13.66 1.43 10.31
CA SER A 27 -14.81 2.36 10.16
C SER A 27 -15.00 3.34 11.33
N GLY A 28 -14.38 4.52 11.25
CA GLY A 28 -14.76 5.64 12.13
C GLY A 28 -13.79 6.80 12.14
N PHE A 29 -13.81 7.64 11.10
CA PHE A 29 -13.19 8.97 11.13
C PHE A 29 -14.30 10.02 11.21
N THR A 30 -14.02 11.19 11.79
CA THR A 30 -14.93 12.33 12.03
C THR A 30 -14.94 13.32 10.85
N ASN A 31 -16.12 13.84 10.48
CA ASN A 31 -16.50 14.32 9.14
C ASN A 31 -15.72 15.51 8.50
N GLU A 32 -14.94 16.31 9.24
CA GLU A 32 -14.49 17.62 8.73
C GLU A 32 -13.08 17.62 8.08
N ASP A 33 -12.16 16.73 8.49
CA ASP A 33 -10.84 16.57 7.86
C ASP A 33 -10.87 15.70 6.58
N PHE A 34 -11.95 14.95 6.32
CA PHE A 34 -11.98 13.88 5.31
C PHE A 34 -11.79 14.29 3.86
N LYS A 35 -12.28 15.47 3.45
CA LYS A 35 -12.34 15.78 2.00
C LYS A 35 -10.95 15.94 1.39
N GLN A 36 -9.97 16.37 2.18
CA GLN A 36 -8.63 16.64 1.70
C GLN A 36 -7.72 15.40 1.83
N TYR A 37 -7.89 14.61 2.90
CA TYR A 37 -7.07 13.42 3.12
C TYR A 37 -7.58 12.17 2.40
N ARG A 38 -8.88 12.06 2.05
CA ARG A 38 -9.41 10.89 1.31
C ARG A 38 -8.60 10.53 0.07
N PRO A 39 -8.44 11.43 -0.93
CA PRO A 39 -7.71 11.09 -2.15
C PRO A 39 -6.25 10.74 -1.87
N VAL A 40 -5.63 11.37 -0.87
CA VAL A 40 -4.25 11.10 -0.46
C VAL A 40 -4.11 9.72 0.17
N VAL A 41 -5.03 9.34 1.06
CA VAL A 41 -5.04 8.03 1.73
C VAL A 41 -5.32 6.91 0.73
N TYR A 42 -6.28 7.12 -0.18
CA TYR A 42 -6.55 6.18 -1.26
C TYR A 42 -5.30 6.01 -2.11
N SER A 43 -4.78 7.09 -2.69
CA SER A 43 -3.59 7.06 -3.54
C SER A 43 -2.40 6.38 -2.85
N ASN A 44 -2.14 6.72 -1.58
CA ASN A 44 -1.06 6.10 -0.81
C ASN A 44 -1.26 4.60 -0.61
N THR A 45 -2.48 4.17 -0.27
CA THR A 45 -2.79 2.74 -0.04
C THR A 45 -2.57 1.92 -1.31
N ILE A 46 -3.11 2.39 -2.44
CA ILE A 46 -3.01 1.66 -3.70
C ILE A 46 -1.58 1.69 -4.27
N GLN A 47 -0.89 2.82 -4.18
CA GLN A 47 0.51 2.93 -4.60
C GLN A 47 1.43 2.04 -3.75
N SER A 48 1.20 1.98 -2.44
CA SER A 48 1.96 1.10 -1.54
C SER A 48 1.78 -0.36 -1.93
N LEU A 49 0.54 -0.79 -2.19
CA LEU A 49 0.27 -2.15 -2.65
C LEU A 49 0.96 -2.43 -3.99
N VAL A 50 0.84 -1.52 -4.96
CA VAL A 50 1.49 -1.66 -6.27
C VAL A 50 3.02 -1.72 -6.18
N ALA A 51 3.63 -0.97 -5.28
CA ALA A 51 5.07 -1.04 -5.05
C ALA A 51 5.50 -2.45 -4.59
N ILE A 52 4.74 -3.06 -3.68
CA ILE A 52 4.97 -4.45 -3.24
C ILE A 52 4.82 -5.41 -4.43
N LEU A 53 3.73 -5.28 -5.20
CA LEU A 53 3.46 -6.15 -6.36
C LEU A 53 4.54 -6.03 -7.45
N ARG A 54 5.11 -4.84 -7.65
CA ARG A 54 6.25 -4.64 -8.57
C ARG A 54 7.54 -5.22 -8.02
N ALA A 55 7.73 -5.19 -6.70
CA ALA A 55 8.91 -5.76 -6.06
C ALA A 55 8.89 -7.30 -6.03
N MET A 56 7.71 -7.93 -6.00
CA MET A 56 7.56 -9.40 -6.01
C MET A 56 8.40 -10.11 -7.08
N PRO A 57 8.28 -9.79 -8.40
CA PRO A 57 9.10 -10.44 -9.42
C PRO A 57 10.59 -10.11 -9.31
N ASN A 58 10.95 -8.94 -8.79
CA ASN A 58 12.35 -8.56 -8.56
C ASN A 58 12.99 -9.39 -7.43
N LEU A 59 12.21 -9.76 -6.42
CA LEU A 59 12.64 -10.59 -5.30
C LEU A 59 12.48 -12.09 -5.56
N GLY A 60 11.96 -12.48 -6.73
CA GLY A 60 11.66 -13.87 -7.09
C GLY A 60 10.47 -14.46 -6.35
N ILE A 61 9.57 -13.61 -5.82
CA ILE A 61 8.39 -14.01 -5.07
C ILE A 61 7.19 -14.07 -6.01
N THR A 62 6.49 -15.20 -5.99
CA THR A 62 5.24 -15.38 -6.74
C THR A 62 4.04 -15.27 -5.82
N TYR A 63 2.88 -14.91 -6.37
CA TYR A 63 1.61 -14.96 -5.63
C TYR A 63 1.37 -16.36 -5.06
N GLY A 64 0.84 -16.42 -3.84
CA GLY A 64 0.42 -17.69 -3.22
C GLY A 64 -0.72 -18.35 -4.00
N ASN A 65 -1.55 -17.54 -4.67
CA ASN A 65 -2.61 -18.01 -5.56
C ASN A 65 -2.57 -17.28 -6.92
N LYS A 66 -2.58 -18.03 -8.03
CA LYS A 66 -2.59 -17.49 -9.40
C LYS A 66 -3.81 -16.59 -9.68
N ASP A 67 -4.91 -16.83 -8.97
CA ASP A 67 -6.13 -16.03 -9.05
C ASP A 67 -5.89 -14.56 -8.61
N ARG A 68 -4.84 -14.31 -7.81
CA ARG A 68 -4.42 -12.97 -7.38
C ARG A 68 -3.75 -12.16 -8.49
N GLU A 69 -3.29 -12.79 -9.57
CA GLU A 69 -2.70 -12.07 -10.70
C GLU A 69 -3.73 -11.14 -11.37
N SER A 70 -4.99 -11.59 -11.47
CA SER A 70 -6.12 -10.79 -11.93
C SER A 70 -6.41 -9.61 -11.00
N ASP A 71 -6.39 -9.84 -9.68
CA ASP A 71 -6.57 -8.79 -8.67
C ASP A 71 -5.43 -7.76 -8.78
N GLY A 72 -4.19 -8.21 -8.91
CA GLY A 72 -3.02 -7.34 -9.07
C GLY A 72 -3.16 -6.45 -10.31
N LYS A 73 -3.59 -7.03 -11.43
CA LYS A 73 -3.83 -6.30 -12.68
C LYS A 73 -4.90 -5.21 -12.53
N MET A 74 -5.96 -5.47 -11.78
CA MET A 74 -6.99 -4.47 -11.48
C MET A 74 -6.40 -3.27 -10.73
N VAL A 75 -5.59 -3.52 -9.71
CA VAL A 75 -4.91 -2.47 -8.94
C VAL A 75 -3.94 -1.67 -9.83
N PHE A 76 -3.19 -2.34 -10.71
CA PHE A 76 -2.32 -1.68 -11.68
C PHE A 76 -3.08 -0.79 -12.67
N ASP A 77 -4.23 -1.25 -13.16
CA ASP A 77 -5.06 -0.52 -14.12
C ASP A 77 -5.58 0.80 -13.51
N VAL A 78 -6.01 0.78 -12.24
CA VAL A 78 -6.46 2.00 -11.54
C VAL A 78 -5.34 3.04 -11.43
N ILE A 79 -4.12 2.63 -11.05
CA ILE A 79 -2.95 3.53 -11.04
C ILE A 79 -2.63 4.04 -12.45
N GLN A 80 -2.71 3.19 -13.47
CA GLN A 80 -2.43 3.57 -14.86
C GLN A 80 -3.42 4.63 -15.36
N ARG A 81 -4.67 4.57 -14.91
CA ARG A 81 -5.71 5.54 -15.24
C ARG A 81 -5.71 6.79 -14.38
N MET A 82 -4.83 6.86 -13.37
CA MET A 82 -4.75 7.97 -12.39
C MET A 82 -6.05 8.14 -11.60
N GLU A 83 -6.85 7.08 -11.48
CA GLU A 83 -8.10 7.01 -10.71
C GLU A 83 -7.83 6.67 -9.22
N ASP A 84 -6.58 6.73 -8.79
CA ASP A 84 -6.13 6.41 -7.43
C ASP A 84 -6.57 7.43 -6.36
N THR A 85 -7.18 8.54 -6.78
CA THR A 85 -7.75 9.57 -5.91
C THR A 85 -9.26 9.45 -5.74
N GLU A 86 -9.90 8.57 -6.51
CA GLU A 86 -11.35 8.31 -6.46
C GLU A 86 -11.70 7.28 -5.38
N PRO A 87 -12.94 7.30 -4.84
CA PRO A 87 -13.37 6.29 -3.89
C PRO A 87 -13.30 4.89 -4.52
N PHE A 88 -12.56 3.99 -3.87
CA PHE A 88 -12.41 2.62 -4.33
C PHE A 88 -13.76 1.91 -4.43
N SER A 89 -14.03 1.31 -5.58
CA SER A 89 -15.15 0.38 -5.78
C SER A 89 -15.04 -0.81 -4.82
N GLU A 90 -16.18 -1.38 -4.43
CA GLU A 90 -16.23 -2.54 -3.53
C GLU A 90 -15.40 -3.73 -4.07
N GLU A 91 -15.39 -3.90 -5.40
CA GLU A 91 -14.60 -4.93 -6.08
C GLU A 91 -13.09 -4.66 -5.93
N LEU A 92 -12.64 -3.42 -6.11
CA LEU A 92 -11.24 -3.03 -5.93
C LEU A 92 -10.80 -3.19 -4.47
N LEU A 93 -11.63 -2.78 -3.51
CA LEU A 93 -11.36 -2.98 -2.09
C LEU A 93 -11.23 -4.47 -1.74
N ALA A 94 -12.11 -5.32 -2.29
CA ALA A 94 -12.04 -6.76 -2.11
C ALA A 94 -10.76 -7.34 -2.73
N ALA A 95 -10.39 -6.90 -3.95
CA ALA A 95 -9.15 -7.29 -4.62
C ALA A 95 -7.91 -6.90 -3.79
N MET A 96 -7.86 -5.64 -3.31
CA MET A 96 -6.77 -5.16 -2.45
C MET A 96 -6.66 -5.94 -1.14
N LYS A 97 -7.78 -6.27 -0.50
CA LYS A 97 -7.80 -7.11 0.72
C LYS A 97 -7.29 -8.53 0.44
N ARG A 98 -7.71 -9.13 -0.69
CA ARG A 98 -7.27 -10.47 -1.11
C ARG A 98 -5.78 -10.50 -1.42
N LEU A 99 -5.28 -9.48 -2.14
CA LEU A 99 -3.85 -9.30 -2.41
C LEU A 99 -3.07 -9.14 -1.11
N TRP A 100 -3.53 -8.27 -0.21
CA TRP A 100 -2.84 -8.08 1.06
C TRP A 100 -2.80 -9.34 1.92
N SER A 101 -3.86 -10.14 1.91
CA SER A 101 -3.91 -11.41 2.63
C SER A 101 -3.13 -12.54 1.94
N ASP A 102 -2.58 -12.33 0.74
CA ASP A 102 -1.81 -13.34 0.01
C ASP A 102 -0.43 -13.53 0.66
N ALA A 103 0.00 -14.80 0.76
CA ALA A 103 1.26 -15.15 1.40
C ALA A 103 2.47 -14.56 0.68
N GLY A 104 2.47 -14.53 -0.66
CA GLY A 104 3.57 -13.95 -1.45
C GLY A 104 3.64 -12.43 -1.28
N VAL A 105 2.49 -11.77 -1.19
CA VAL A 105 2.44 -10.32 -0.93
C VAL A 105 2.94 -9.99 0.48
N GLN A 106 2.51 -10.75 1.50
CA GLN A 106 3.00 -10.59 2.88
C GLN A 106 4.52 -10.87 2.99
N GLU A 107 5.01 -11.90 2.30
CA GLU A 107 6.45 -12.21 2.24
C GLU A 107 7.25 -11.07 1.60
N CYS A 108 6.78 -10.56 0.47
CA CYS A 108 7.39 -9.41 -0.19
C CYS A 108 7.35 -8.17 0.71
N PHE A 109 6.25 -7.93 1.43
CA PHE A 109 6.14 -6.84 2.39
C PHE A 109 7.13 -6.99 3.56
N GLY A 110 7.36 -8.21 4.06
CA GLY A 110 8.41 -8.49 5.05
C GLY A 110 9.81 -8.11 4.55
N ARG A 111 10.05 -8.27 3.25
CA ARG A 111 11.28 -7.87 2.55
C ARG A 111 11.27 -6.45 2.00
N SER A 112 10.34 -5.60 2.44
CA SER A 112 10.31 -4.16 2.12
C SER A 112 11.55 -3.37 2.52
N ASN A 113 12.50 -3.97 3.24
CA ASN A 113 13.81 -3.37 3.45
C ASN A 113 14.68 -3.38 2.18
N GLU A 114 14.37 -4.24 1.19
CA GLU A 114 15.13 -4.39 -0.05
C GLU A 114 14.63 -3.51 -1.20
N TYR A 115 13.48 -2.84 -1.02
CA TYR A 115 12.92 -1.90 -1.99
C TYR A 115 12.30 -0.70 -1.27
N GLN A 116 12.33 0.48 -1.89
CA GLN A 116 11.64 1.64 -1.30
C GLN A 116 10.13 1.49 -1.44
N LEU A 117 9.46 1.22 -0.32
CA LEU A 117 8.05 1.55 -0.18
C LEU A 117 7.89 3.07 -0.15
N ASN A 118 6.78 3.55 -0.68
CA ASN A 118 6.49 4.98 -0.78
C ASN A 118 6.30 5.56 0.64
N ASP A 119 7.39 6.01 1.26
CA ASP A 119 7.46 6.69 2.55
C ASP A 119 7.07 8.18 2.36
N SER A 120 5.95 8.43 1.67
CA SER A 120 5.47 9.79 1.44
C SER A 120 4.45 10.16 2.51
N ALA A 121 4.95 10.34 3.73
CA ALA A 121 4.32 11.18 4.74
C ALA A 121 5.28 12.32 5.06
N LYS A 122 5.02 13.47 4.44
CA LYS A 122 5.36 14.78 5.00
C LYS A 122 4.15 15.67 4.90
#